data_AF-A0A7C6YML8-F1
#
_entry.id   AF-A0A7C6YML8-F1
#
_cell.length_a   1.000
_cell.length_b   1.000
_cell.length_c   1.000
_cell.angle_alpha   90.00
_cell.angle_beta   90.00
_cell.angle_gamma   90.00
#
_symmetry.space_group_name_H-M   'P 1'
#
loop_
_entity.id
_entity.type
_entity.pdbx_description
1 polymer ?
#
loop_
_entity_poly.entity_id
_entity_poly.type
_entity_poly.pdbx_seq_one_letter_code
_entity_poly.pdbx_strand_id
1 'polypeptide(L)'
;MALSPTLWRTCRVLSGTTRLSLLQRIIRSPGLCVSDLAAAEGISLGRASQELRRLQSRGLVRVERILRYVRYYPESDPLVASAKPILEAMKRVVESSNRNAMDLAQKYALGLTHPRREGIIRLLKNGPLGDSELKAQSRMGFQSFWHHMSLLRETGWIEMEKSERRWQLRPGKSPLATCLLELV
;
A
#
# COMPACT_ATOMS: atom_id res chain seq x y z
N MET A 1 -15.65 9.15 -17.64
CA MET A 1 -15.33 9.04 -16.19
C MET A 1 -13.90 8.55 -16.06
N ALA A 2 -13.02 9.34 -15.45
CA ALA A 2 -11.63 8.92 -15.24
C ALA A 2 -11.60 7.74 -14.24
N LEU A 3 -11.07 6.59 -14.67
CA LEU A 3 -10.92 5.40 -13.83
C LEU A 3 -9.75 5.63 -12.86
N SER A 4 -9.97 6.38 -11.78
CA SER A 4 -8.98 6.50 -10.72
C SER A 4 -8.74 5.11 -10.09
N PRO A 5 -7.48 4.69 -9.92
CA PRO A 5 -7.19 3.39 -9.35
C PRO A 5 -7.70 3.26 -7.91
N THR A 6 -8.39 2.16 -7.61
CA THR A 6 -8.90 1.89 -6.26
C THR A 6 -7.78 1.67 -5.26
N LEU A 7 -8.00 2.02 -3.99
CA LEU A 7 -7.01 1.91 -2.93
C LEU A 7 -6.40 0.51 -2.84
N TRP A 8 -7.24 -0.54 -2.83
CA TRP A 8 -6.74 -1.91 -2.76
C TRP A 8 -5.83 -2.32 -3.93
N ARG A 9 -6.01 -1.73 -5.13
CA ARG A 9 -5.11 -1.97 -6.27
C ARG A 9 -3.76 -1.28 -6.05
N THR A 10 -3.75 -0.09 -5.46
CA THR A 10 -2.52 0.60 -5.06
C THR A 10 -1.79 -0.15 -3.95
N CYS A 11 -2.50 -0.64 -2.94
CA CYS A 11 -1.95 -1.50 -1.90
C CYS A 11 -1.31 -2.78 -2.48
N ARG A 12 -1.93 -3.39 -3.50
CA ARG A 12 -1.34 -4.55 -4.22
C ARG A 12 -0.06 -4.20 -4.98
N VAL A 13 0.12 -2.93 -5.35
CA VAL A 13 1.37 -2.45 -5.93
C VAL A 13 2.44 -2.32 -4.85
N LEU A 14 2.09 -1.70 -3.73
CA LEU A 14 3.01 -1.46 -2.60
C LEU A 14 3.35 -2.72 -1.79
N SER A 15 2.56 -3.78 -1.86
CA SER A 15 2.84 -5.03 -1.14
C SER A 15 3.95 -5.87 -1.79
N GLY A 16 4.45 -5.51 -2.98
CA GLY A 16 5.48 -6.27 -3.69
C GLY A 16 6.89 -5.79 -3.36
N THR A 17 7.74 -6.69 -2.84
CA THR A 17 9.10 -6.35 -2.37
C THR A 17 9.93 -5.60 -3.40
N THR A 18 10.10 -6.16 -4.61
CA THR A 18 10.87 -5.51 -5.69
C THR A 18 10.33 -4.13 -6.06
N ARG A 19 9.00 -3.95 -6.11
CA ARG A 19 8.39 -2.64 -6.42
C ARG A 19 8.67 -1.62 -5.34
N LEU A 20 8.60 -2.05 -4.09
CA LEU A 20 8.83 -1.18 -2.96
C LEU A 20 10.31 -0.76 -2.89
N SER A 21 11.24 -1.67 -3.17
CA SER A 21 12.67 -1.35 -3.30
C SER A 21 12.94 -0.36 -4.45
N LEU A 22 12.34 -0.57 -5.63
CA LEU A 22 12.43 0.36 -6.75
C LEU A 22 11.90 1.76 -6.39
N LEU A 23 10.74 1.84 -5.74
CA LEU A 23 10.17 3.11 -5.28
C LEU A 23 11.08 3.79 -4.25
N GLN A 24 11.63 3.03 -3.29
CA GLN A 24 12.58 3.54 -2.31
C GLN A 24 13.81 4.16 -2.98
N ARG A 25 14.36 3.50 -4.01
CA ARG A 25 15.50 4.06 -4.77
C ARG A 25 15.13 5.34 -5.52
N ILE A 26 13.97 5.37 -6.15
CA ILE A 26 13.49 6.60 -6.84
C ILE A 26 13.32 7.75 -5.85
N ILE A 27 12.83 7.46 -4.63
CA ILE A 27 12.71 8.47 -3.56
C ILE A 27 14.09 8.97 -3.13
N ARG A 28 15.05 8.07 -2.90
CA ARG A 28 16.41 8.42 -2.43
C ARG A 28 17.27 9.07 -3.50
N SER A 29 17.05 8.73 -4.76
CA SER A 29 17.86 9.17 -5.89
C SER A 29 16.96 9.39 -7.11
N PRO A 30 16.27 10.55 -7.17
CA PRO A 30 15.44 10.89 -8.32
C PRO A 30 16.25 10.98 -9.62
N GLY A 31 15.60 10.70 -10.75
CA GLY A 31 16.17 10.82 -12.08
C GLY A 31 16.91 9.58 -12.59
N LEU A 32 16.92 8.47 -11.84
CA LEU A 32 17.48 7.19 -12.31
C LEU A 32 16.70 6.65 -13.51
N CYS A 33 17.40 5.98 -14.43
CA CYS A 33 16.77 5.32 -15.56
C CYS A 33 16.51 3.82 -15.29
N VAL A 34 15.78 3.17 -16.20
CA VAL A 34 15.40 1.75 -16.04
C VAL A 34 16.61 0.84 -15.86
N SER A 35 17.70 1.06 -16.60
CA SER A 35 18.91 0.23 -16.50
C SER A 35 19.61 0.38 -15.16
N ASP A 36 19.68 1.60 -14.63
CA ASP A 36 20.30 1.86 -13.31
C ASP A 36 19.51 1.13 -12.22
N LEU A 37 18.18 1.25 -12.26
CA LEU A 37 17.27 0.62 -11.31
C LEU A 37 17.30 -0.91 -11.41
N ALA A 38 17.34 -1.46 -12.63
CA ALA A 38 17.42 -2.90 -12.85
C ALA A 38 18.74 -3.48 -12.33
N ALA A 39 19.86 -2.83 -12.64
CA ALA A 39 21.18 -3.23 -12.15
C ALA A 39 21.26 -3.18 -10.63
N ALA A 40 20.75 -2.10 -10.02
CA ALA A 40 20.76 -1.92 -8.57
C ALA A 40 19.91 -2.95 -7.81
N GLU A 41 18.84 -3.46 -8.43
CA GLU A 41 17.97 -4.50 -7.87
C GLU A 41 18.36 -5.92 -8.28
N GLY A 42 19.35 -6.09 -9.17
CA GLY A 42 19.74 -7.41 -9.68
C GLY A 42 18.64 -8.11 -10.47
N ILE A 43 17.83 -7.37 -11.24
CA ILE A 43 16.71 -7.89 -12.04
C ILE A 43 16.87 -7.55 -13.52
N SER A 44 16.15 -8.27 -14.40
CA SER A 44 16.15 -7.97 -15.83
C SER A 44 15.49 -6.62 -16.16
N LEU A 45 15.91 -5.98 -17.25
CA LEU A 45 15.32 -4.73 -17.76
C LEU A 45 13.81 -4.85 -18.00
N GLY A 46 13.37 -5.99 -18.53
CA GLY A 46 11.95 -6.27 -18.78
C GLY A 46 11.14 -6.31 -17.48
N ARG A 47 11.67 -6.97 -16.43
CA ARG A 47 11.04 -7.02 -15.12
C ARG A 47 11.00 -5.63 -14.47
N ALA A 48 12.12 -4.90 -14.46
CA ALA A 48 12.17 -3.54 -13.94
C ALA A 48 11.15 -2.62 -14.64
N SER A 49 11.09 -2.67 -15.97
CA SER A 49 10.12 -1.90 -16.76
C SER A 49 8.67 -2.21 -16.37
N GLN A 50 8.34 -3.49 -16.17
CA GLN A 50 6.99 -3.88 -15.78
C GLN A 50 6.62 -3.37 -14.39
N GLU A 51 7.54 -3.48 -13.42
CA GLU A 51 7.31 -2.97 -12.07
C GLU A 51 7.17 -1.45 -12.02
N LEU A 52 8.01 -0.74 -12.78
CA LEU A 52 7.95 0.72 -12.89
C LEU A 52 6.65 1.21 -13.53
N ARG A 53 6.15 0.52 -14.57
CA ARG A 53 4.81 0.81 -15.14
C ARG A 53 3.69 0.61 -14.13
N ARG A 54 3.80 -0.40 -13.25
CA ARG A 54 2.80 -0.61 -12.19
C ARG A 54 2.80 0.55 -11.19
N LEU A 55 3.98 1.03 -10.76
CA LEU A 55 4.11 2.22 -9.92
C LEU A 55 3.52 3.46 -10.60
N GLN A 56 3.89 3.70 -11.87
CA GLN A 56 3.40 4.84 -12.65
C GLN A 56 1.89 4.80 -12.82
N SER A 57 1.31 3.61 -13.08
CA SER A 57 -0.14 3.45 -13.25
C SER A 57 -0.95 3.75 -11.99
N ARG A 58 -0.30 3.81 -10.82
CA ARG A 58 -0.91 4.23 -9.54
C ARG A 58 -0.61 5.70 -9.22
N GLY A 59 0.01 6.43 -10.14
CA GLY A 59 0.39 7.81 -9.98
C GLY A 59 1.53 8.05 -8.99
N LEU A 60 2.30 7.02 -8.61
CA LEU A 60 3.31 7.15 -7.54
C LEU A 60 4.68 7.63 -8.04
N VAL A 61 4.88 7.65 -9.35
CA VAL A 61 6.13 8.10 -9.98
C VAL A 61 5.81 8.86 -11.26
N ARG A 62 6.53 9.97 -11.50
CA ARG A 62 6.55 10.68 -12.78
C ARG A 62 7.66 10.13 -13.65
N VAL A 63 7.43 10.19 -14.95
CA VAL A 63 8.39 9.79 -15.97
C VAL A 63 8.77 10.99 -16.82
N GLU A 64 10.05 11.14 -17.10
CA GLU A 64 10.59 12.12 -18.04
C GLU A 64 11.41 11.43 -19.13
N ARG A 65 11.21 11.81 -20.39
CA ARG A 65 11.98 11.28 -21.51
C ARG A 65 13.07 12.28 -21.88
N ILE A 66 14.32 11.87 -21.70
CA ILE A 66 15.49 12.68 -22.06
C ILE A 66 16.31 11.90 -23.08
N LEU A 67 16.32 12.38 -24.32
CA LEU A 67 16.90 11.69 -25.47
C LEU A 67 16.34 10.26 -25.59
N ARG A 68 17.19 9.24 -25.47
CA ARG A 68 16.82 7.82 -25.51
C ARG A 68 16.46 7.22 -24.16
N TYR A 69 16.60 7.97 -23.06
CA TYR A 69 16.42 7.45 -21.70
C TYR A 69 15.10 7.89 -21.09
N VAL A 70 14.55 7.01 -20.25
CA VAL A 70 13.36 7.25 -19.44
C VAL A 70 13.81 7.39 -17.99
N ARG A 71 13.62 8.57 -17.39
CA ARG A 71 14.01 8.90 -16.01
C ARG A 71 12.78 8.94 -15.10
N TYR A 72 12.94 8.49 -13.87
CA TYR A 72 11.85 8.36 -12.90
C TYR A 72 12.04 9.31 -11.71
N TYR A 73 10.94 9.96 -11.31
CA TYR A 73 10.92 10.93 -10.22
C TYR A 73 9.82 10.59 -9.20
N PRO A 74 10.04 10.83 -7.90
CA PRO A 74 9.06 10.61 -6.84
C PRO A 74 8.05 11.77 -6.79
N GLU A 75 7.33 11.95 -7.88
CA GLU A 75 6.27 12.94 -8.05
C GLU A 75 4.95 12.24 -8.34
N SER A 76 3.88 12.71 -7.69
CA SER A 76 2.56 12.10 -7.80
C SER A 76 1.77 12.62 -9.01
N ASP A 77 1.03 11.75 -9.68
CA ASP A 77 0.09 12.15 -10.73
C ASP A 77 -1.14 12.87 -10.10
N PRO A 78 -1.40 14.15 -10.42
CA PRO A 78 -2.53 14.89 -9.88
C PRO A 78 -3.90 14.33 -10.27
N LEU A 79 -3.97 13.51 -11.33
CA LEU A 79 -5.21 12.84 -11.75
C LEU A 79 -5.54 11.62 -10.89
N VAL A 80 -4.62 11.17 -10.03
CA VAL A 80 -4.83 10.09 -9.07
C VAL A 80 -4.91 10.68 -7.66
N ALA A 81 -6.13 10.94 -7.19
CA ALA A 81 -6.38 11.61 -5.91
C ALA A 81 -5.64 10.99 -4.71
N SER A 82 -5.51 9.66 -4.67
CA SER A 82 -4.81 8.95 -3.59
C SER A 82 -3.28 8.98 -3.71
N ALA A 83 -2.72 9.34 -4.87
CA ALA A 83 -1.29 9.16 -5.13
C ALA A 83 -0.42 10.10 -4.28
N LYS A 84 -0.77 11.39 -4.21
CA LYS A 84 -0.05 12.38 -3.41
C LYS A 84 0.09 11.97 -1.94
N PRO A 85 -1.00 11.72 -1.18
CA PRO A 85 -0.86 11.36 0.23
C PRO A 85 -0.07 10.06 0.44
N ILE A 86 -0.26 9.05 -0.43
CA ILE A 86 0.48 7.79 -0.35
C ILE A 86 1.98 8.00 -0.61
N LEU A 87 2.33 8.79 -1.61
CA LEU A 87 3.73 9.06 -1.95
C LEU A 87 4.44 9.84 -0.84
N GLU A 88 3.78 10.84 -0.26
CA GLU A 88 4.32 11.58 0.89
C GLU A 88 4.48 10.69 2.13
N ALA A 89 3.52 9.78 2.38
CA ALA A 89 3.68 8.78 3.42
C ALA A 89 4.88 7.85 3.16
N MET A 90 5.08 7.43 1.91
CA MET A 90 6.24 6.61 1.53
C MET A 90 7.57 7.35 1.67
N LYS A 91 7.64 8.66 1.35
CA LYS A 91 8.84 9.47 1.59
C LYS A 91 9.22 9.46 3.09
N ARG A 92 8.24 9.69 3.97
CA ARG A 92 8.44 9.61 5.43
C ARG A 92 8.87 8.22 5.90
N VAL A 93 8.37 7.15 5.28
CA VAL A 93 8.83 5.78 5.57
C VAL A 93 10.29 5.59 5.18
N VAL A 94 10.72 6.14 4.04
CA VAL A 94 12.09 6.03 3.53
C VAL A 94 13.09 6.87 4.35
N GLU A 95 12.64 8.02 4.86
CA GLU A 95 13.40 8.96 5.70
C GLU A 95 13.44 8.54 7.18
N SER A 96 12.57 7.64 7.60
CA SER A 96 12.48 7.18 8.99
C SER A 96 13.75 6.47 9.45
N SER A 97 14.19 6.76 10.68
CA SER A 97 15.31 6.07 11.35
C SER A 97 14.99 4.63 11.76
N ASN A 98 13.71 4.23 11.78
CA ASN A 98 13.30 2.85 12.04
C ASN A 98 13.70 1.94 10.87
N ARG A 99 14.64 1.03 11.11
CA ARG A 99 15.14 0.05 10.12
C ARG A 99 14.05 -0.85 9.55
N ASN A 100 12.96 -1.08 10.27
CA ASN A 100 11.85 -1.94 9.85
C ASN A 100 10.71 -1.14 9.19
N ALA A 101 10.86 0.17 8.96
CA ALA A 101 9.78 1.02 8.46
C ALA A 101 9.26 0.55 7.09
N MET A 102 10.15 0.13 6.19
CA MET A 102 9.79 -0.39 4.87
C MET A 102 9.04 -1.71 4.95
N ASP A 103 9.49 -2.64 5.80
CA ASP A 103 8.82 -3.94 5.99
C ASP A 103 7.43 -3.76 6.60
N LEU A 104 7.29 -2.85 7.57
CA LEU A 104 5.99 -2.48 8.13
C LEU A 104 5.09 -1.87 7.06
N ALA A 105 5.59 -0.94 6.24
CA ALA A 105 4.83 -0.36 5.13
C ALA A 105 4.35 -1.44 4.15
N GLN A 106 5.22 -2.38 3.77
CA GLN A 106 4.86 -3.52 2.93
C GLN A 106 3.76 -4.37 3.57
N LYS A 107 3.91 -4.68 4.87
CA LYS A 107 2.96 -5.48 5.65
C LYS A 107 1.58 -4.81 5.73
N TYR A 108 1.52 -3.51 5.99
CA TYR A 108 0.26 -2.76 5.99
C TYR A 108 -0.39 -2.73 4.61
N ALA A 109 0.38 -2.48 3.55
CA ALA A 109 -0.13 -2.56 2.18
C ALA A 109 -0.68 -3.96 1.85
N LEU A 110 0.00 -5.02 2.27
CA LEU A 110 -0.44 -6.41 2.10
C LEU A 110 -1.82 -6.66 2.72
N GLY A 111 -2.10 -6.07 3.88
CA GLY A 111 -3.37 -6.17 4.58
C GLY A 111 -4.56 -5.62 3.79
N LEU A 112 -4.33 -4.65 2.89
CA LEU A 112 -5.39 -3.97 2.14
C LEU A 112 -5.39 -4.28 0.64
N THR A 113 -4.75 -5.37 0.18
CA THR A 113 -4.72 -5.72 -1.26
C THR A 113 -6.04 -6.29 -1.81
N HIS A 114 -7.13 -6.26 -1.02
CA HIS A 114 -8.43 -6.83 -1.39
C HIS A 114 -9.60 -5.94 -0.95
N PRO A 115 -10.63 -5.72 -1.80
CA PRO A 115 -11.76 -4.83 -1.49
C PRO A 115 -12.57 -5.25 -0.25
N ARG A 116 -12.72 -6.56 0.01
CA ARG A 116 -13.39 -7.06 1.22
C ARG A 116 -12.70 -6.64 2.52
N ARG A 117 -11.37 -6.55 2.52
CA ARG A 117 -10.59 -6.11 3.69
C ARG A 117 -10.73 -4.61 3.90
N GLU A 118 -10.70 -3.83 2.81
CA GLU A 118 -11.07 -2.40 2.84
C GLU A 118 -12.47 -2.19 3.45
N GLY A 119 -13.45 -3.02 3.05
CA GLY A 119 -14.80 -3.01 3.61
C GLY A 119 -14.84 -3.28 5.12
N ILE A 120 -14.11 -4.29 5.61
CA ILE A 120 -14.00 -4.56 7.06
C ILE A 120 -13.42 -3.35 7.79
N ILE A 121 -12.34 -2.75 7.28
CA ILE A 121 -11.75 -1.56 7.89
C ILE A 121 -12.76 -0.42 7.95
N ARG A 122 -13.51 -0.18 6.87
CA ARG A 122 -14.55 0.86 6.83
C ARG A 122 -15.65 0.63 7.87
N LEU A 123 -16.05 -0.62 8.12
CA LEU A 123 -16.99 -0.94 9.20
C LEU A 123 -16.40 -0.62 10.57
N LEU A 124 -15.17 -1.04 10.83
CA LEU A 124 -14.49 -0.83 12.11
C LEU A 124 -14.05 0.62 12.36
N LYS A 125 -14.03 1.49 11.34
CA LYS A 125 -13.87 2.95 11.51
C LYS A 125 -15.02 3.57 12.30
N ASN A 126 -16.20 2.93 12.33
CA ASN A 126 -17.37 3.40 13.08
C ASN A 126 -17.37 2.92 14.54
N GLY A 127 -16.36 2.15 14.95
CA GLY A 127 -16.22 1.63 16.31
C GLY A 127 -15.97 0.12 16.34
N PRO A 128 -15.66 -0.43 17.52
CA PRO A 128 -15.45 -1.86 17.68
C PRO A 128 -16.71 -2.67 17.35
N LEU A 129 -16.57 -3.87 16.79
CA LEU A 129 -17.72 -4.73 16.43
C LEU A 129 -17.48 -6.18 16.87
N GLY A 130 -18.53 -6.86 17.33
CA GLY A 130 -18.47 -8.29 17.65
C GLY A 130 -18.45 -9.17 16.39
N ASP A 131 -18.11 -10.46 16.54
CA ASP A 131 -18.02 -11.42 15.42
C ASP A 131 -19.29 -11.48 14.57
N SER A 132 -20.44 -11.67 15.20
CA SER A 132 -21.73 -11.84 14.52
C SER A 132 -22.14 -10.58 13.76
N GLU A 133 -21.95 -9.42 14.37
CA GLU A 133 -22.29 -8.13 13.80
C GLU A 133 -21.38 -7.79 12.61
N LEU A 134 -20.06 -7.90 12.79
CA LEU A 134 -19.10 -7.63 11.72
C LEU A 134 -19.29 -8.58 10.54
N LYS A 135 -19.53 -9.88 10.80
CA LYS A 135 -19.84 -10.85 9.75
C LYS A 135 -21.11 -10.48 8.99
N ALA A 136 -22.20 -10.17 9.70
CA ALA A 136 -23.47 -9.81 9.09
C ALA A 136 -23.36 -8.55 8.23
N GLN A 137 -22.72 -7.50 8.74
CA GLN A 137 -22.51 -6.24 8.02
C GLN A 137 -21.57 -6.39 6.82
N SER A 138 -20.58 -7.28 6.91
CA SER A 138 -19.64 -7.52 5.82
C SER A 138 -20.22 -8.26 4.61
N ARG A 139 -21.39 -8.90 4.76
CA ARG A 139 -22.10 -9.69 3.72
C ARG A 139 -21.22 -10.76 3.06
N MET A 140 -20.33 -11.37 3.83
CA MET A 140 -19.43 -12.42 3.36
C MET A 140 -19.84 -13.80 3.88
N GLY A 141 -19.52 -14.84 3.09
CA GLY A 141 -19.58 -16.22 3.56
C GLY A 141 -18.56 -16.46 4.68
N PHE A 142 -18.87 -17.41 5.58
CA PHE A 142 -18.13 -17.65 6.82
C PHE A 142 -16.62 -17.87 6.62
N GLN A 143 -16.23 -18.76 5.71
CA GLN A 143 -14.81 -19.04 5.45
C GLN A 143 -14.07 -17.83 4.90
N SER A 144 -14.67 -17.11 3.94
CA SER A 144 -14.05 -15.89 3.39
C SER A 144 -13.91 -14.78 4.41
N PHE A 145 -14.90 -14.64 5.31
CA PHE A 145 -14.85 -13.67 6.40
C PHE A 145 -13.62 -13.94 7.29
N TRP A 146 -13.48 -15.16 7.81
CA TRP A 146 -12.37 -15.52 8.69
C TRP A 146 -11.01 -15.44 8.01
N HIS A 147 -10.92 -15.80 6.74
CA HIS A 147 -9.70 -15.62 5.96
C HIS A 147 -9.26 -14.15 5.91
N HIS A 148 -10.19 -13.23 5.62
CA HIS A 148 -9.88 -11.80 5.59
C HIS A 148 -9.56 -11.22 6.97
N MET A 149 -10.27 -11.66 8.01
CA MET A 149 -9.98 -11.28 9.39
C MET A 149 -8.59 -11.73 9.83
N SER A 150 -8.19 -12.98 9.53
CA SER A 150 -6.86 -13.49 9.87
C SER A 150 -5.77 -12.65 9.21
N LEU A 151 -5.90 -12.38 7.91
CA LEU A 151 -4.94 -11.54 7.18
C LEU A 151 -4.86 -10.12 7.74
N LEU A 152 -5.99 -9.48 8.07
CA LEU A 152 -6.00 -8.15 8.67
C LEU A 152 -5.33 -8.14 10.05
N ARG A 153 -5.55 -9.18 10.86
CA ARG A 153 -4.90 -9.33 12.17
C ARG A 153 -3.41 -9.57 12.04
N GLU A 154 -3.01 -10.51 11.18
CA GLU A 154 -1.59 -10.85 10.92
C GLU A 154 -0.80 -9.66 10.39
N THR A 155 -1.43 -8.83 9.54
CA THR A 155 -0.85 -7.60 9.01
C THR A 155 -0.93 -6.41 9.97
N GLY A 156 -1.58 -6.57 11.13
CA GLY A 156 -1.61 -5.60 12.22
C GLY A 156 -2.61 -4.46 12.02
N TRP A 157 -3.65 -4.65 11.21
CA TRP A 157 -4.72 -3.67 11.03
C TRP A 157 -5.77 -3.72 12.13
N ILE A 158 -6.09 -4.94 12.59
CA ILE A 158 -7.14 -5.19 13.55
C ILE A 158 -6.63 -6.06 14.69
N GLU A 159 -7.29 -5.95 15.83
CA GLU A 159 -7.10 -6.85 16.95
C GLU A 159 -8.44 -7.15 17.62
N MET A 160 -8.47 -8.23 18.40
CA MET A 160 -9.60 -8.56 19.26
C MET A 160 -9.32 -8.04 20.66
N GLU A 161 -10.18 -7.17 21.17
CA GLU A 161 -10.19 -6.80 22.58
C GLU A 161 -10.72 -7.98 23.41
N LYS A 162 -9.90 -8.46 24.35
CA LYS A 162 -10.19 -9.71 25.08
C LYS A 162 -11.33 -9.57 26.10
N SER A 163 -11.49 -8.42 26.73
CA SER A 163 -12.53 -8.14 27.73
C SER A 163 -13.92 -8.16 27.12
N GLU A 164 -14.09 -7.47 25.98
CA GLU A 164 -15.40 -7.27 25.36
C GLU A 164 -15.67 -8.22 24.18
N ARG A 165 -14.65 -8.98 23.72
CA ARG A 165 -14.70 -9.82 22.52
C ARG A 165 -15.17 -9.04 21.28
N ARG A 166 -14.63 -7.83 21.12
CA ARG A 166 -14.89 -6.95 19.98
C ARG A 166 -13.62 -6.73 19.16
N TRP A 167 -13.77 -6.74 17.85
CA TRP A 167 -12.71 -6.36 16.93
C TRP A 167 -12.63 -4.86 16.84
N GLN A 168 -11.41 -4.32 16.84
CA GLN A 168 -11.16 -2.90 16.67
C GLN A 168 -9.98 -2.65 15.73
N LEU A 169 -9.94 -1.44 15.17
CA LEU A 169 -8.79 -0.96 14.43
C LEU A 169 -7.64 -0.69 15.41
N ARG A 170 -6.47 -1.27 15.13
CA ARG A 170 -5.23 -0.91 15.80
C ARG A 170 -4.03 -0.97 14.86
N PRO A 171 -4.03 -0.18 13.78
CA PRO A 171 -2.83 -0.03 12.99
C PRO A 171 -1.72 0.54 13.87
N GLY A 172 -0.51 0.01 13.71
CA GLY A 172 0.67 0.54 14.39
C GLY A 172 1.05 1.93 13.87
N LYS A 173 2.04 2.55 14.51
CA LYS A 173 2.53 3.90 14.16
C LYS A 173 3.42 3.88 12.91
N SER A 174 2.82 3.60 11.75
CA SER A 174 3.47 3.73 10.44
C SER A 174 2.86 4.90 9.66
N PRO A 175 3.67 5.77 9.01
CA PRO A 175 3.14 6.83 8.15
C PRO A 175 2.22 6.29 7.06
N LEU A 176 2.57 5.16 6.43
CA LEU A 176 1.74 4.55 5.40
C LEU A 176 0.44 3.99 5.98
N ALA A 177 0.46 3.32 7.13
CA ALA A 177 -0.76 2.78 7.74
C ALA A 177 -1.77 3.88 8.07
N THR A 178 -1.28 5.00 8.62
CA THR A 178 -2.12 6.17 8.95
C THR A 178 -2.75 6.74 7.68
N CYS A 179 -1.95 7.00 6.65
CA CYS A 179 -2.44 7.49 5.36
C CYS A 179 -3.45 6.55 4.72
N LEU A 180 -3.18 5.24 4.71
CA LEU A 180 -4.10 4.26 4.14
C LEU A 180 -5.43 4.22 4.90
N LEU A 181 -5.44 4.37 6.23
CA LEU A 181 -6.66 4.40 7.02
C LEU A 181 -7.54 5.63 6.71
N GLU A 182 -6.92 6.78 6.46
CA GLU A 182 -7.62 8.01 6.06
C GLU A 182 -8.28 7.86 4.68
N LEU A 183 -7.67 7.07 3.78
CA LEU A 183 -8.16 6.83 2.43
C LEU A 183 -9.24 5.74 2.31
N VAL A 184 -9.49 4.96 3.38
CA VAL A 184 -10.59 3.97 3.47
C VAL A 184 -11.89 4.65 3.87
#